data_AF-A0AAQ4D5J6-F1
#
_entry.id   AF-A0AAQ4D5J6-F1
#
_cell.length_a   1.000
_cell.length_b   1.000
_cell.length_c   1.000
_cell.angle_alpha   90.00
_cell.angle_beta   90.00
_cell.angle_gamma   90.00
#
_symmetry.space_group_name_H-M   'P 1'
#
loop_
_entity.id
_entity.type
_entity.pdbx_description
1 polymer ?
#
loop_
_entity_poly.entity_id
_entity_poly.type
_entity_poly.pdbx_seq_one_letter_code
_entity_poly.pdbx_strand_id
1 'polypeptide(L)'
;MNLQGSGADLERHRRCADRTIVDVVAHHGATWIKVVARNPNALLTSSLGDGEYGRRTILDQLQDMVECARCHPHLYKAPEVKVWTVLPVCKPLREIIQTVGAEVLNQEDVLAVSDEATEAVDDEGVGVDECTENFTALKLHEVPADAVLNLDVSSMIAYASALTNGRCHFRFRENVLTEQAENERRNPVRPALDELFSSRKLVCCQSAFDDFSTIVKVMAGPCESEAAQRLFERLEVVPDSPSERATALALRGKIRKRSKVIFGTGDRLKAVTVTANSGFLRAAKAQSVDFVAYVHESRALTEAKEVNATPI
;
A
#
# COMPACT_ATOMS: atom_id res chain seq x y z
N MET A 1 -33.75 35.98 -19.98
CA MET A 1 -33.47 35.23 -18.74
C MET A 1 -31.97 35.29 -18.51
N ASN A 2 -31.56 36.12 -17.56
CA ASN A 2 -30.18 36.22 -17.10
C ASN A 2 -29.82 34.96 -16.31
N LEU A 3 -28.82 34.21 -16.76
CA LEU A 3 -28.02 33.35 -15.88
C LEU A 3 -26.69 34.07 -15.69
N GLN A 4 -26.65 34.92 -14.67
CA GLN A 4 -25.40 35.42 -14.09
C GLN A 4 -24.71 34.24 -13.41
N GLY A 5 -23.85 33.53 -14.15
CA GLY A 5 -22.80 32.72 -13.54
C GLY A 5 -21.79 33.67 -12.90
N SER A 6 -21.52 33.48 -11.60
CA SER A 6 -20.61 34.33 -10.84
C SER A 6 -19.23 34.38 -11.51
N GLY A 7 -18.58 35.55 -11.54
CA GLY A 7 -17.22 35.69 -12.05
C GLY A 7 -16.20 34.78 -11.35
N ALA A 8 -16.52 34.32 -10.13
CA ALA A 8 -15.71 33.38 -9.36
C ALA A 8 -15.67 31.97 -9.98
N ASP A 9 -16.76 31.50 -10.61
CA ASP A 9 -16.78 30.17 -11.26
C ASP A 9 -16.00 30.18 -12.58
N LEU A 10 -16.00 31.30 -13.29
CA LEU A 10 -15.20 31.52 -14.50
C LEU A 10 -13.72 31.70 -14.18
N GLU A 11 -13.35 32.35 -13.06
CA GLU A 11 -11.96 32.40 -12.59
C GLU A 11 -11.43 31.04 -12.12
N ARG A 12 -12.28 30.21 -11.50
CA ARG A 12 -11.96 28.81 -11.17
C ARG A 12 -11.66 27.97 -12.40
N HIS A 13 -12.38 28.19 -13.51
CA HIS A 13 -12.18 27.48 -14.78
C HIS A 13 -11.03 28.07 -15.63
N ARG A 14 -10.51 29.26 -15.28
CA ARG A 14 -9.39 29.92 -15.97
C ARG A 14 -8.03 29.67 -15.33
N ARG A 15 -7.95 28.91 -14.24
CA ARG A 15 -6.70 28.25 -13.80
C ARG A 15 -6.37 27.17 -14.83
N CYS A 16 -5.75 27.58 -15.93
CA CYS A 16 -5.11 26.69 -16.90
C CYS A 16 -4.41 25.57 -16.13
N ALA A 17 -4.74 24.30 -16.43
CA ALA A 17 -4.21 23.08 -15.83
C ALA A 17 -2.80 23.21 -15.26
N ASP A 18 -2.68 23.67 -14.01
CA ASP A 18 -1.38 24.05 -13.46
C ASP A 18 -0.66 22.76 -13.08
N ARG A 19 0.42 22.47 -13.80
CA ARG A 19 1.29 21.33 -13.55
C ARG A 19 1.94 21.52 -12.18
N THR A 20 1.48 20.79 -11.17
CA THR A 20 2.18 20.70 -9.88
C THR A 20 3.50 19.97 -10.08
N ILE A 21 4.61 20.59 -9.67
CA ILE A 21 5.96 20.00 -9.76
C ILE A 21 6.44 19.67 -8.36
N VAL A 22 6.72 18.40 -8.13
CA VAL A 22 7.39 17.90 -6.92
C VAL A 22 8.87 17.72 -7.27
N ASP A 23 9.79 18.28 -6.47
CA ASP A 23 11.22 18.21 -6.78
C ASP A 23 11.82 16.86 -6.33
N VAL A 24 11.40 16.36 -5.16
CA VAL A 24 11.83 15.05 -4.63
C VAL A 24 10.63 14.31 -4.05
N VAL A 25 10.51 13.02 -4.37
CA VAL A 25 9.58 12.09 -3.73
C VAL A 25 10.40 11.18 -2.83
N ALA A 26 10.15 11.25 -1.52
CA ALA A 26 10.87 10.52 -0.49
C ALA A 26 9.96 9.51 0.23
N HIS A 27 10.57 8.61 1.01
CA HIS A 27 9.88 7.60 1.81
C HIS A 27 8.85 6.80 1.00
N HIS A 28 9.30 6.27 -0.15
CA HIS A 28 8.49 5.46 -1.07
C HIS A 28 7.24 6.14 -1.66
N GLY A 29 7.10 7.46 -1.52
CA GLY A 29 5.91 8.20 -1.97
C GLY A 29 5.15 8.90 -0.86
N ALA A 30 5.47 8.62 0.40
CA ALA A 30 4.80 9.22 1.56
C ALA A 30 5.16 10.69 1.79
N THR A 31 6.23 11.21 1.17
CA THR A 31 6.64 12.61 1.36
C THR A 31 7.06 13.25 0.04
N TRP A 32 6.55 14.46 -0.20
CA TRP A 32 6.87 15.29 -1.36
C TRP A 32 7.64 16.52 -0.89
N ILE A 33 8.85 16.71 -1.40
CA ILE A 33 9.74 17.77 -0.94
C ILE A 33 9.92 18.81 -2.05
N LYS A 34 9.73 20.08 -1.67
CA LYS A 34 10.08 21.25 -2.47
C LYS A 34 11.47 21.75 -2.05
N VAL A 35 12.39 21.85 -3.00
CA VAL A 35 13.76 22.29 -2.76
C VAL A 35 13.87 23.77 -3.12
N VAL A 36 14.30 24.59 -2.15
CA VAL A 36 14.36 26.05 -2.32
C VAL A 36 15.76 26.59 -1.99
N ALA A 37 16.48 27.00 -3.03
CA ALA A 37 17.78 27.67 -2.95
C ALA A 37 17.65 29.21 -3.03
N ARG A 38 16.72 29.80 -2.27
CA ARG A 38 16.51 31.25 -2.20
C ARG A 38 16.67 31.76 -0.77
N ASN A 39 17.01 33.05 -0.62
CA ASN A 39 17.12 33.68 0.69
C ASN A 39 15.76 33.65 1.43
N PRO A 40 15.68 33.08 2.65
CA PRO A 40 14.43 33.00 3.43
C PRO A 40 13.75 34.34 3.70
N ASN A 41 14.50 35.42 3.90
CA ASN A 41 13.91 36.75 4.10
C ASN A 41 13.21 37.23 2.82
N ALA A 42 13.81 36.99 1.65
CA ALA A 42 13.17 37.31 0.37
C ALA A 42 11.91 36.46 0.12
N LEU A 43 11.91 35.20 0.56
CA LEU A 43 10.72 34.36 0.53
C LEU A 43 9.61 34.90 1.43
N LEU A 44 9.95 35.36 2.64
CA LEU A 44 8.99 35.97 3.55
C LEU A 44 8.41 37.25 2.98
N THR A 45 9.25 38.18 2.52
CA THR A 45 8.83 39.44 1.90
C THR A 45 7.90 39.19 0.71
N SER A 46 8.27 38.28 -0.20
CA SER A 46 7.41 37.89 -1.33
C SER A 46 6.09 37.25 -0.88
N SER A 47 6.07 36.56 0.26
CA SER A 47 4.88 35.90 0.80
C SER A 47 3.94 36.87 1.53
N LEU A 48 4.46 38.00 2.02
CA LEU A 48 3.69 39.04 2.69
C LEU A 48 3.09 40.08 1.71
N GLY A 49 3.33 39.93 0.41
CA GLY A 49 2.74 40.78 -0.64
C GLY A 49 3.70 41.78 -1.28
N ASP A 50 4.94 41.87 -0.82
CA ASP A 50 5.99 42.74 -1.40
C ASP A 50 6.69 42.09 -2.63
N GLY A 51 5.98 41.18 -3.31
CA GLY A 51 6.46 40.52 -4.52
C GLY A 51 6.07 41.28 -5.81
N GLU A 52 6.69 40.92 -6.92
CA GLU A 52 6.27 41.40 -8.25
C GLU A 52 4.85 40.90 -8.56
N TYR A 53 4.00 41.81 -9.04
CA TYR A 53 2.61 41.49 -9.40
C TYR A 53 2.55 40.34 -10.42
N GLY A 54 1.72 39.33 -10.13
CA GLY A 54 1.51 38.16 -10.99
C GLY A 54 2.54 37.03 -10.84
N ARG A 55 3.53 37.17 -9.95
CA ARG A 55 4.52 36.11 -9.69
C ARG A 55 4.03 35.16 -8.60
N ARG A 56 4.06 33.85 -8.87
CA ARG A 56 3.71 32.82 -7.89
C ARG A 56 4.77 32.73 -6.78
N THR A 57 4.31 32.78 -5.54
CA THR A 57 5.14 32.66 -4.35
C THR A 57 5.50 31.20 -4.07
N ILE A 58 6.36 30.97 -3.07
CA ILE A 58 6.58 29.61 -2.57
C ILE A 58 5.30 29.04 -1.94
N LEU A 59 4.50 29.87 -1.26
CA LEU A 59 3.27 29.43 -0.61
C LEU A 59 2.23 28.95 -1.61
N ASP A 60 2.10 29.63 -2.75
CA ASP A 60 1.20 29.20 -3.83
C ASP A 60 1.59 27.80 -4.35
N GLN A 61 2.89 27.53 -4.47
CA GLN A 61 3.38 26.22 -4.94
C GLN A 61 3.13 25.13 -3.89
N LEU A 62 3.36 25.44 -2.60
CA LEU A 62 3.10 24.50 -1.52
C LEU A 62 1.62 24.21 -1.36
N GLN A 63 0.77 25.23 -1.51
CA GLN A 63 -0.67 25.05 -1.47
C GLN A 63 -1.13 24.11 -2.60
N ASP A 64 -0.67 24.32 -3.84
CA ASP A 64 -0.95 23.41 -4.95
C ASP A 64 -0.44 21.99 -4.67
N MET A 65 0.76 21.85 -4.09
CA MET A 65 1.31 20.54 -3.72
C MET A 65 0.45 19.85 -2.67
N VAL A 66 0.00 20.56 -1.63
CA VAL A 66 -0.86 20.02 -0.57
C VAL A 66 -2.23 19.63 -1.11
N GLU A 67 -2.83 20.45 -1.96
CA GLU A 67 -4.09 20.15 -2.64
C GLU A 67 -3.94 18.93 -3.57
N CYS A 68 -2.85 18.86 -4.33
CA CYS A 68 -2.55 17.74 -5.21
C CYS A 68 -2.28 16.45 -4.42
N ALA A 69 -1.53 16.50 -3.32
CA ALA A 69 -1.23 15.34 -2.46
C ALA A 69 -2.51 14.71 -1.89
N ARG A 70 -3.51 15.52 -1.54
CA ARG A 70 -4.82 15.03 -1.07
C ARG A 70 -5.58 14.22 -2.13
N CYS A 71 -5.38 14.55 -3.40
CA CYS A 71 -5.99 13.85 -4.53
C CYS A 71 -5.23 12.58 -4.94
N HIS A 72 -3.98 12.43 -4.50
CA HIS A 72 -3.09 11.33 -4.88
C HIS A 72 -2.53 10.62 -3.63
N PRO A 73 -3.39 9.97 -2.84
CA PRO A 73 -2.96 9.31 -1.61
C PRO A 73 -2.00 8.15 -1.92
N HIS A 74 -0.93 8.07 -1.13
CA HIS A 74 -0.02 6.93 -1.07
C HIS A 74 -0.42 6.05 0.13
N LEU A 75 -0.75 4.78 -0.10
CA LEU A 75 -1.23 3.85 0.94
C LEU A 75 -2.41 4.42 1.75
N TYR A 76 -3.37 5.05 1.05
CA TYR A 76 -4.54 5.72 1.63
C TYR A 76 -4.29 6.97 2.50
N LYS A 77 -3.02 7.40 2.61
CA LYS A 77 -2.62 8.64 3.30
C LYS A 77 -2.14 9.66 2.26
N ALA A 78 -2.54 10.93 2.41
CA ALA A 78 -2.01 11.99 1.57
C ALA A 78 -0.51 12.15 1.86
N PRO A 79 0.37 12.23 0.84
CA PRO A 79 1.78 12.50 1.06
C PRO A 79 2.00 13.79 1.85
N GLU A 80 2.94 13.77 2.80
CA GLU A 80 3.35 14.97 3.52
C GLU A 80 4.11 15.92 2.59
N VAL A 81 3.73 17.19 2.57
CA VAL A 81 4.44 18.20 1.79
C VAL A 81 5.47 18.88 2.67
N LYS A 82 6.74 18.80 2.28
CA LYS A 82 7.85 19.39 3.01
C LYS A 82 8.65 20.35 2.14
N VAL A 83 9.36 21.25 2.80
CA VAL A 83 10.21 22.25 2.18
C VAL A 83 11.61 22.09 2.74
N TRP A 84 12.57 21.94 1.84
CA TRP A 84 13.98 22.02 2.19
C TRP A 84 14.54 23.35 1.71
N THR A 85 15.26 24.05 2.59
CA THR A 85 15.92 25.31 2.28
C THR A 85 17.41 25.21 2.54
N VAL A 86 18.21 25.86 1.69
CA VAL A 86 19.68 25.90 1.85
C VAL A 86 20.08 26.69 3.12
N LEU A 87 19.28 27.69 3.49
CA LEU A 87 19.52 28.54 4.66
C LEU A 87 18.40 28.34 5.70
N PRO A 88 18.69 28.50 7.00
CA PRO A 88 17.68 28.42 8.05
C PRO A 88 16.52 29.39 7.85
N VAL A 89 15.30 28.90 8.02
CA VAL A 89 14.06 29.68 7.88
C VAL A 89 13.74 30.39 9.19
N CYS A 90 13.42 31.69 9.13
CA CYS A 90 12.97 32.46 10.29
C CYS A 90 11.58 31.99 10.77
N LYS A 91 11.29 32.16 12.08
CA LYS A 91 10.02 31.71 12.68
C LYS A 91 8.77 32.15 11.91
N PRO A 92 8.62 33.42 11.47
CA PRO A 92 7.42 33.86 10.77
C PRO A 92 7.18 33.10 9.46
N LEU A 93 8.24 32.86 8.67
CA LEU A 93 8.09 32.12 7.42
C LEU A 93 7.76 30.64 7.69
N ARG A 94 8.34 30.03 8.73
CA ARG A 94 8.01 28.66 9.14
C ARG A 94 6.54 28.53 9.54
N GLU A 95 6.02 29.47 10.33
CA GLU A 95 4.62 29.50 10.76
C GLU A 95 3.65 29.66 9.58
N ILE A 96 3.98 30.52 8.61
CA ILE A 96 3.16 30.69 7.41
C ILE A 96 3.18 29.42 6.54
N ILE A 97 4.34 28.76 6.38
CA ILE A 97 4.45 27.49 5.66
C ILE A 97 3.60 26.40 6.33
N GLN A 98 3.63 26.31 7.66
CA GLN A 98 2.80 25.39 8.44
C GLN A 98 1.30 25.67 8.27
N THR A 99 0.91 26.93 8.18
CA THR A 99 -0.49 27.33 7.96
C THR A 99 -1.04 26.83 6.61
N VAL A 100 -0.18 26.71 5.60
CA VAL A 100 -0.53 26.13 4.28
C VAL A 100 -0.63 24.60 4.32
N GLY A 101 -0.15 23.96 5.39
CA GLY A 101 -0.13 22.50 5.55
C GLY A 101 1.14 21.84 5.05
N ALA A 102 2.24 22.59 4.94
CA ALA A 102 3.56 22.07 4.64
C ALA A 102 4.52 22.26 5.83
N GLU A 103 5.61 21.48 5.87
CA GLU A 103 6.59 21.54 6.95
C GLU A 103 7.99 21.90 6.42
N VAL A 104 8.76 22.70 7.17
CA VAL A 104 10.17 22.97 6.84
C VAL A 104 11.05 21.89 7.47
N LEU A 105 11.76 21.11 6.64
CA LEU A 105 12.74 20.13 7.09
C LEU A 105 13.89 20.83 7.81
N ASN A 106 14.31 20.29 8.96
CA ASN A 106 15.50 20.81 9.62
C ASN A 106 16.74 20.28 8.91
N GLN A 107 17.78 21.09 8.87
CA GLN A 107 19.01 20.78 8.14
C GLN A 107 19.73 19.56 8.74
N GLU A 108 19.54 19.33 10.04
CA GLU A 108 20.06 18.16 10.78
C GLU A 108 19.34 16.86 10.37
N ASP A 109 18.03 16.90 10.09
CA ASP A 109 17.24 15.72 9.69
C ASP A 109 17.66 15.15 8.33
N VAL A 110 18.28 15.98 7.48
CA VAL A 110 18.76 15.56 6.15
C VAL A 110 20.11 14.85 6.21
N LEU A 111 20.96 15.23 7.18
CA LEU A 111 22.29 14.64 7.37
C LEU A 111 22.23 13.31 8.15
N ALA A 112 21.18 13.09 8.95
CA ALA A 112 20.98 11.82 9.66
C ALA A 112 20.73 10.64 8.70
N VAL A 113 20.27 10.89 7.47
CA VAL A 113 20.02 9.85 6.46
C VAL A 113 21.32 9.41 5.76
N SER A 114 22.42 10.15 5.89
CA SER A 114 23.69 9.82 5.22
C SER A 114 24.64 8.91 6.04
N ASP A 115 24.35 8.63 7.31
CA ASP A 115 25.24 7.85 8.18
C ASP A 115 24.83 6.37 8.36
N GLU A 116 23.73 5.92 7.75
CA GLU A 116 23.49 4.49 7.58
C GLU A 116 24.33 3.97 6.41
N ALA A 117 25.55 3.55 6.73
CA ALA A 117 26.44 2.84 5.82
C ALA A 117 25.66 1.75 5.09
N THR A 118 25.49 1.96 3.79
CA THR A 118 24.98 0.96 2.86
C THR A 118 26.09 -0.06 2.72
N GLU A 119 26.08 -1.09 3.56
CA GLU A 119 26.85 -2.31 3.33
C GLU A 119 26.36 -2.86 1.97
N ALA A 120 27.20 -2.74 0.95
CA ALA A 120 26.95 -3.33 -0.35
C ALA A 120 26.87 -4.84 -0.18
N VAL A 121 25.65 -5.38 -0.20
CA VAL A 121 25.43 -6.82 -0.29
C VAL A 121 25.60 -7.20 -1.74
N ASP A 122 26.66 -7.96 -2.04
CA ASP A 122 26.91 -8.53 -3.35
C ASP A 122 25.71 -9.40 -3.78
N ASP A 123 24.90 -8.88 -4.70
CA ASP A 123 23.80 -9.56 -5.36
C ASP A 123 24.35 -10.46 -6.48
N GLU A 124 24.86 -11.62 -6.10
CA GLU A 124 25.17 -12.71 -7.01
C GLU A 124 24.00 -13.73 -7.02
N GLY A 125 23.13 -13.57 -8.02
CA GLY A 125 22.44 -14.69 -8.66
C GLY A 125 21.03 -15.03 -8.18
N VAL A 126 20.02 -14.33 -8.72
CA VAL A 126 18.69 -14.94 -8.91
C VAL A 126 18.28 -14.78 -10.37
N GLY A 127 18.05 -15.95 -11.00
CA GLY A 127 17.79 -16.11 -12.42
C GLY A 127 16.61 -15.31 -12.93
N VAL A 128 16.78 -14.91 -14.18
CA VAL A 128 15.83 -14.29 -15.11
C VAL A 128 14.45 -14.97 -14.99
N ASP A 129 13.42 -14.20 -14.62
CA ASP A 129 12.07 -14.46 -15.13
C ASP A 129 11.60 -13.24 -15.93
N GLU A 130 11.17 -13.56 -17.13
CA GLU A 130 10.92 -12.67 -18.25
C GLU A 130 9.45 -12.19 -18.13
N CYS A 131 9.23 -10.87 -18.21
CA CYS A 131 7.91 -10.21 -18.33
C CYS A 131 7.08 -10.02 -17.03
N THR A 132 7.42 -9.10 -16.12
CA THR A 132 6.42 -8.60 -15.13
C THR A 132 6.60 -7.14 -14.69
N GLU A 133 6.50 -6.19 -15.61
CA GLU A 133 6.07 -4.82 -15.27
C GLU A 133 4.54 -4.75 -15.53
N ASN A 134 3.62 -4.36 -14.64
CA ASN A 134 3.51 -3.08 -13.94
C ASN A 134 2.40 -3.11 -12.84
N PHE A 135 2.58 -3.85 -11.75
CA PHE A 135 1.76 -3.63 -10.55
C PHE A 135 2.65 -3.66 -9.30
N THR A 136 2.60 -2.58 -8.52
CA THR A 136 3.42 -2.35 -7.32
C THR A 136 2.82 -3.11 -6.15
N ALA A 137 3.11 -4.40 -6.06
CA ALA A 137 2.92 -5.12 -4.82
C ALA A 137 3.86 -4.53 -3.76
N LEU A 138 3.34 -4.25 -2.57
CA LEU A 138 4.16 -3.66 -1.50
C LEU A 138 5.22 -4.65 -1.05
N LYS A 139 6.44 -4.15 -0.86
CA LYS A 139 7.45 -4.85 -0.08
C LYS A 139 7.09 -4.76 1.41
N LEU A 140 7.63 -5.68 2.20
CA LEU A 140 7.29 -5.78 3.63
C LEU A 140 7.59 -4.48 4.40
N HIS A 141 8.76 -3.87 4.15
CA HIS A 141 9.17 -2.60 4.77
C HIS A 141 8.34 -1.38 4.32
N GLU A 142 7.62 -1.49 3.20
CA GLU A 142 6.76 -0.41 2.68
C GLU A 142 5.39 -0.41 3.38
N VAL A 143 5.04 -1.46 4.11
CA VAL A 143 3.76 -1.52 4.84
C VAL A 143 3.88 -0.76 6.17
N PRO A 144 3.12 0.33 6.38
CA PRO A 144 3.20 1.13 7.60
C PRO A 144 3.00 0.28 8.86
N ALA A 145 3.74 0.60 9.92
CA ALA A 145 3.64 -0.11 11.19
C ALA A 145 2.25 0.00 11.83
N ASP A 146 1.53 1.10 11.58
CA ASP A 146 0.18 1.37 12.05
C ASP A 146 -0.93 0.91 11.07
N ALA A 147 -0.56 0.23 9.97
CA ALA A 147 -1.52 -0.20 8.97
C ALA A 147 -2.48 -1.27 9.53
N VAL A 148 -3.77 -1.12 9.21
CA VAL A 148 -4.75 -2.19 9.35
C VAL A 148 -4.59 -3.15 8.18
N LEU A 149 -4.59 -4.46 8.45
CA LEU A 149 -4.42 -5.50 7.44
C LEU A 149 -5.75 -6.20 7.17
N ASN A 150 -6.22 -6.15 5.93
CA ASN A 150 -7.39 -6.89 5.48
C ASN A 150 -6.95 -8.24 4.91
N LEU A 151 -7.27 -9.34 5.60
CA LEU A 151 -6.87 -10.67 5.17
C LEU A 151 -7.85 -11.24 4.13
N ASP A 152 -7.33 -11.53 2.93
CA ASP A 152 -8.04 -12.32 1.94
C ASP A 152 -8.07 -13.81 2.34
N VAL A 153 -9.00 -14.56 1.75
CA VAL A 153 -9.12 -16.01 1.94
C VAL A 153 -7.80 -16.72 1.63
N SER A 154 -7.12 -16.31 0.56
CA SER A 154 -5.84 -16.89 0.15
C SER A 154 -4.73 -16.71 1.20
N SER A 155 -4.73 -15.60 1.95
CA SER A 155 -3.78 -15.34 3.01
C SER A 155 -4.07 -16.13 4.27
N MET A 156 -5.35 -16.25 4.62
CA MET A 156 -5.75 -17.11 5.74
C MET A 156 -5.41 -18.57 5.48
N ILE A 157 -5.61 -19.05 4.24
CA ILE A 157 -5.17 -20.39 3.81
C ILE A 157 -3.65 -20.53 3.93
N ALA A 158 -2.89 -19.58 3.37
CA ALA A 158 -1.43 -19.67 3.41
C ALA A 158 -0.90 -19.64 4.84
N TYR A 159 -1.49 -18.86 5.74
CA TYR A 159 -1.08 -18.79 7.13
C TYR A 159 -1.38 -20.08 7.92
N ALA A 160 -2.51 -20.72 7.64
CA ALA A 160 -2.93 -21.96 8.30
C ALA A 160 -2.38 -23.24 7.65
N SER A 161 -1.86 -23.16 6.43
CA SER A 161 -1.38 -24.31 5.64
C SER A 161 -0.30 -25.12 6.35
N ALA A 162 -0.38 -26.44 6.27
CA ALA A 162 0.68 -27.32 6.75
C ALA A 162 2.03 -27.02 6.07
N LEU A 163 2.03 -26.62 4.79
CA LEU A 163 3.25 -26.26 4.05
C LEU A 163 4.04 -25.18 4.78
N THR A 164 3.36 -24.08 5.15
CA THR A 164 3.97 -22.92 5.81
C THR A 164 4.23 -23.15 7.30
N ASN A 165 3.63 -24.18 7.88
CA ASN A 165 3.81 -24.59 9.27
C ASN A 165 4.77 -25.80 9.40
N GLY A 166 5.75 -25.91 8.49
CA GLY A 166 6.86 -26.88 8.58
C GLY A 166 6.62 -28.24 7.93
N ARG A 167 5.48 -28.45 7.27
CA ARG A 167 5.15 -29.70 6.55
C ARG A 167 5.35 -29.58 5.04
N CYS A 168 6.34 -28.81 4.60
CA CYS A 168 6.66 -28.67 3.18
C CYS A 168 7.56 -29.80 2.64
N HIS A 169 7.94 -30.83 3.41
CA HIS A 169 8.86 -31.91 2.99
C HIS A 169 8.15 -33.14 2.40
N PHE A 170 7.21 -32.92 1.50
CA PHE A 170 6.45 -33.99 0.83
C PHE A 170 6.41 -33.80 -0.68
N ARG A 171 6.34 -34.92 -1.39
CA ARG A 171 5.92 -35.00 -2.79
C ARG A 171 4.47 -35.49 -2.84
N PHE A 172 3.58 -34.63 -3.29
CA PHE A 172 2.14 -34.91 -3.41
C PHE A 172 1.83 -35.57 -4.76
N ARG A 173 0.65 -36.19 -4.87
CA ARG A 173 0.17 -36.76 -6.14
C ARG A 173 -0.11 -35.68 -7.18
N GLU A 174 -0.60 -34.53 -6.73
CA GLU A 174 -0.83 -33.37 -7.56
C GLU A 174 0.45 -32.55 -7.71
N ASN A 175 0.93 -32.39 -8.95
CA ASN A 175 2.15 -31.63 -9.25
C ASN A 175 2.12 -30.21 -8.67
N VAL A 176 0.97 -29.54 -8.75
CA VAL A 176 0.81 -28.16 -8.22
C VAL A 176 1.10 -28.09 -6.71
N LEU A 177 0.74 -29.11 -5.93
CA LEU A 177 1.02 -29.13 -4.49
C LEU A 177 2.50 -29.42 -4.22
N THR A 178 3.13 -30.27 -5.04
CA THR A 178 4.57 -30.51 -4.98
C THR A 178 5.36 -29.24 -5.33
N GLU A 179 4.95 -28.51 -6.36
CA GLU A 179 5.53 -27.22 -6.74
C GLU A 179 5.37 -26.19 -5.61
N GLN A 180 4.20 -26.11 -4.96
CA GLN A 180 4.00 -25.23 -3.81
C GLN A 180 4.87 -25.61 -2.61
N ALA A 181 5.04 -26.91 -2.34
CA ALA A 181 5.92 -27.40 -1.27
C ALA A 181 7.40 -27.12 -1.57
N GLU A 182 7.82 -27.30 -2.82
CA GLU A 182 9.15 -26.89 -3.30
C GLU A 182 9.37 -25.40 -3.15
N ASN A 183 8.38 -24.59 -3.53
CA ASN A 183 8.48 -23.15 -3.43
C ASN A 183 8.54 -22.70 -1.97
N GLU A 184 7.75 -23.31 -1.07
CA GLU A 184 7.84 -23.00 0.37
C GLU A 184 9.22 -23.30 0.97
N ARG A 185 9.94 -24.30 0.45
CA ARG A 185 11.32 -24.58 0.89
C ARG A 185 12.34 -23.55 0.36
N ARG A 186 12.08 -22.94 -0.80
CA ARG A 186 12.97 -21.93 -1.40
C ARG A 186 12.67 -20.52 -0.89
N ASN A 187 11.39 -20.18 -0.78
CA ASN A 187 10.87 -18.89 -0.38
C ASN A 187 9.72 -19.08 0.63
N PRO A 188 10.05 -19.22 1.93
CA PRO A 188 9.05 -19.44 2.97
C PRO A 188 8.12 -18.25 3.14
N VAL A 189 6.80 -18.50 3.10
CA VAL A 189 5.79 -17.42 3.25
C VAL A 189 5.58 -17.05 4.72
N ARG A 190 5.74 -18.02 5.63
CA ARG A 190 5.42 -17.85 7.05
C ARG A 190 6.17 -16.71 7.75
N PRO A 191 7.52 -16.57 7.61
CA PRO A 191 8.25 -15.53 8.31
C PRO A 191 7.78 -14.12 7.95
N ALA A 192 7.54 -13.87 6.66
CA ALA A 192 7.06 -12.58 6.18
C ALA A 192 5.64 -12.26 6.70
N LEU A 193 4.74 -13.26 6.74
CA LEU A 193 3.40 -13.08 7.31
C LEU A 193 3.45 -12.88 8.83
N ASP A 194 4.31 -13.59 9.56
CA ASP A 194 4.46 -13.40 11.00
C ASP A 194 4.99 -12.00 11.35
N GLU A 195 5.99 -11.51 10.62
CA GLU A 195 6.48 -10.13 10.76
C GLU A 195 5.36 -9.12 10.46
N LEU A 196 4.64 -9.32 9.35
CA LEU A 196 3.55 -8.45 8.94
C LEU A 196 2.43 -8.41 9.99
N PHE A 197 2.07 -9.55 10.57
CA PHE A 197 0.94 -9.69 11.50
C PHE A 197 1.28 -9.42 12.97
N SER A 198 2.57 -9.29 13.32
CA SER A 198 3.04 -9.23 14.71
C SER A 198 2.44 -8.07 15.53
N SER A 199 2.43 -6.86 14.98
CA SER A 199 2.03 -5.63 15.66
C SER A 199 0.80 -4.94 15.06
N ARG A 200 0.27 -5.48 13.96
CA ARG A 200 -0.78 -4.84 13.16
C ARG A 200 -2.15 -5.43 13.45
N LYS A 201 -3.18 -4.57 13.38
CA LYS A 201 -4.57 -4.98 13.51
C LYS A 201 -4.98 -5.82 12.29
N LEU A 202 -5.47 -7.04 12.54
CA LEU A 202 -5.96 -7.94 11.50
C LEU A 202 -7.48 -7.84 11.40
N VAL A 203 -7.99 -7.60 10.20
CA VAL A 203 -9.42 -7.61 9.89
C VAL A 203 -9.71 -8.54 8.71
N CYS A 204 -10.92 -9.08 8.65
CA CYS A 204 -11.43 -9.68 7.41
C CYS A 204 -12.93 -9.40 7.29
N CYS A 205 -13.42 -9.28 6.07
CA CYS A 205 -14.86 -9.13 5.87
C CYS A 205 -15.61 -10.45 6.09
N GLN A 206 -16.90 -10.39 6.41
CA GLN A 206 -17.76 -11.56 6.67
C GLN A 206 -17.68 -12.57 5.52
N SER A 207 -17.70 -12.08 4.27
CA SER A 207 -17.48 -12.91 3.08
C SER A 207 -16.19 -13.74 3.16
N ALA A 208 -15.06 -13.13 3.49
CA ALA A 208 -13.79 -13.85 3.54
C ALA A 208 -13.76 -14.86 4.70
N PHE A 209 -14.32 -14.48 5.85
CA PHE A 209 -14.42 -15.35 7.03
C PHE A 209 -15.24 -16.61 6.72
N ASP A 210 -16.41 -16.45 6.12
CA ASP A 210 -17.32 -17.56 5.81
C ASP A 210 -16.70 -18.53 4.79
N ASP A 211 -16.03 -18.00 3.75
CA ASP A 211 -15.33 -18.81 2.74
C ASP A 211 -14.21 -19.61 3.38
N PHE A 212 -13.36 -18.96 4.17
CA PHE A 212 -12.23 -19.64 4.81
C PHE A 212 -12.70 -20.67 5.84
N SER A 213 -13.72 -20.34 6.65
CA SER A 213 -14.34 -21.28 7.59
C SER A 213 -14.88 -22.52 6.90
N THR A 214 -15.52 -22.34 5.73
CA THR A 214 -16.02 -23.45 4.91
C THR A 214 -14.86 -24.30 4.38
N ILE A 215 -13.79 -23.66 3.89
CA ILE A 215 -12.59 -24.34 3.40
C ILE A 215 -11.94 -25.18 4.49
N VAL A 216 -11.74 -24.62 5.69
CA VAL A 216 -11.16 -25.32 6.84
C VAL A 216 -12.00 -26.54 7.20
N LYS A 217 -13.32 -26.37 7.31
CA LYS A 217 -14.24 -27.46 7.66
C LYS A 217 -14.21 -28.63 6.67
N VAL A 218 -13.96 -28.36 5.39
CA VAL A 218 -14.01 -29.38 4.33
C VAL A 218 -12.64 -29.99 4.05
N MET A 219 -11.55 -29.22 4.15
CA MET A 219 -10.25 -29.61 3.61
C MET A 219 -9.11 -29.66 4.64
N ALA A 220 -9.22 -28.97 5.77
CA ALA A 220 -8.13 -28.90 6.74
C ALA A 220 -7.94 -30.21 7.50
N GLY A 221 -6.69 -30.56 7.77
CA GLY A 221 -6.38 -31.56 8.78
C GLY A 221 -6.41 -30.99 10.22
N PRO A 222 -6.09 -31.80 11.24
CA PRO A 222 -6.07 -31.37 12.64
C PRO A 222 -5.16 -30.17 12.92
N CYS A 223 -3.91 -30.20 12.46
CA CYS A 223 -2.94 -29.12 12.69
C CYS A 223 -3.35 -27.82 11.98
N GLU A 224 -3.84 -27.93 10.73
CA GLU A 224 -4.33 -26.78 9.95
C GLU A 224 -5.60 -26.19 10.57
N SER A 225 -6.48 -27.02 11.12
CA SER A 225 -7.68 -26.57 11.84
C SER A 225 -7.31 -25.82 13.11
N GLU A 226 -6.32 -26.30 13.87
CA GLU A 226 -5.81 -25.60 15.06
C GLU A 226 -5.12 -24.28 14.68
N ALA A 227 -4.34 -24.26 13.59
CA ALA A 227 -3.74 -23.03 13.08
C ALA A 227 -4.80 -21.99 12.65
N ALA A 228 -5.86 -22.44 11.98
CA ALA A 228 -6.99 -21.58 11.61
C ALA A 228 -7.72 -21.03 12.84
N GLN A 229 -7.95 -21.85 13.87
CA GLN A 229 -8.59 -21.41 15.11
C GLN A 229 -7.77 -20.32 15.81
N ARG A 230 -6.45 -20.49 15.92
CA ARG A 230 -5.55 -19.47 16.47
C ARG A 230 -5.56 -18.17 15.66
N LEU A 231 -5.73 -18.27 14.34
CA LEU A 231 -5.88 -17.09 13.49
C LEU A 231 -7.22 -16.38 13.74
N PHE A 232 -8.32 -17.12 13.86
CA PHE A 232 -9.64 -16.55 14.15
C PHE A 232 -9.69 -15.77 15.46
N GLU A 233 -9.01 -16.24 16.50
CA GLU A 233 -8.92 -15.53 17.79
C GLU A 233 -8.24 -14.16 17.69
N ARG A 234 -7.39 -13.95 16.68
CA ARG A 234 -6.69 -12.67 16.43
C ARG A 234 -7.41 -11.77 15.43
N LEU A 235 -8.43 -12.29 14.75
CA LEU A 235 -9.02 -11.67 13.56
C LEU A 235 -10.32 -10.94 13.91
N GLU A 236 -10.39 -9.64 13.60
CA GLU A 236 -11.64 -8.89 13.72
C GLU A 236 -12.48 -9.06 12.45
N VAL A 237 -13.64 -9.70 12.58
CA VAL A 237 -14.58 -9.88 11.47
C VAL A 237 -15.45 -8.63 11.34
N VAL A 238 -15.44 -8.02 10.16
CA VAL A 238 -16.21 -6.82 9.83
C VAL A 238 -17.31 -7.13 8.81
N PRO A 239 -18.44 -6.40 8.80
CA PRO A 239 -19.47 -6.60 7.79
C PRO A 239 -18.96 -6.27 6.38
N ASP A 240 -19.51 -6.96 5.39
CA ASP A 240 -19.21 -6.69 3.98
C ASP A 240 -19.63 -5.26 3.60
N SER A 241 -18.65 -4.44 3.24
CA SER A 241 -18.87 -3.02 2.99
C SER A 241 -17.91 -2.52 1.91
N PRO A 242 -18.09 -2.95 0.64
CA PRO A 242 -17.15 -2.61 -0.42
C PRO A 242 -17.21 -1.14 -0.81
N SER A 243 -16.06 -0.52 -1.05
CA SER A 243 -15.94 0.86 -1.54
C SER A 243 -16.66 1.07 -2.87
N GLU A 244 -17.01 2.33 -3.17
CA GLU A 244 -17.70 2.68 -4.42
C GLU A 244 -16.87 2.32 -5.65
N ARG A 245 -15.57 2.66 -5.62
CA ARG A 245 -14.63 2.33 -6.71
C ARG A 245 -14.49 0.82 -6.92
N ALA A 246 -14.48 0.03 -5.85
CA ALA A 246 -14.48 -1.42 -5.96
C ALA A 246 -15.79 -1.95 -6.54
N THR A 247 -16.94 -1.38 -6.13
CA THR A 247 -18.27 -1.78 -6.62
C THR A 247 -18.46 -1.44 -8.09
N ALA A 248 -17.86 -0.36 -8.58
CA ALA A 248 -17.92 0.07 -9.98
C ALA A 248 -17.15 -0.84 -10.96
N LEU A 249 -16.23 -1.69 -10.48
CA LEU A 249 -15.45 -2.58 -11.35
C LEU A 249 -16.34 -3.51 -12.19
N ALA A 250 -16.10 -3.55 -13.49
CA ALA A 250 -16.78 -4.47 -14.39
C ALA A 250 -16.35 -5.92 -14.14
N LEU A 251 -17.32 -6.84 -14.08
CA LEU A 251 -17.10 -8.28 -13.89
C LEU A 251 -16.56 -8.92 -15.17
N ARG A 252 -15.26 -8.74 -15.45
CA ARG A 252 -14.56 -9.32 -16.61
C ARG A 252 -13.17 -9.82 -16.23
N GLY A 253 -12.61 -10.71 -17.04
CA GLY A 253 -11.28 -11.29 -16.81
C GLY A 253 -11.19 -12.05 -15.48
N LYS A 254 -10.28 -11.60 -14.59
CA LYS A 254 -10.05 -12.20 -13.27
C LYS A 254 -10.87 -11.54 -12.14
N ILE A 255 -11.73 -10.55 -12.45
CA ILE A 255 -12.57 -9.89 -11.45
C ILE A 255 -13.83 -10.71 -11.18
N ARG A 256 -13.96 -11.21 -9.94
CA ARG A 256 -15.13 -11.96 -9.46
C ARG A 256 -15.89 -11.16 -8.40
N LYS A 257 -17.19 -11.42 -8.25
CA LYS A 257 -18.04 -10.73 -7.27
C LYS A 257 -17.47 -10.84 -5.85
N ARG A 258 -16.99 -12.02 -5.46
CA ARG A 258 -16.42 -12.26 -4.13
C ARG A 258 -15.15 -11.44 -3.89
N SER A 259 -14.20 -11.49 -4.83
CA SER A 259 -12.98 -10.67 -4.75
C SER A 259 -13.29 -9.17 -4.70
N LYS A 260 -14.29 -8.67 -5.44
CA LYS A 260 -14.72 -7.26 -5.33
C LYS A 260 -15.17 -6.90 -3.91
N VAL A 261 -15.89 -7.80 -3.22
CA VAL A 261 -16.35 -7.55 -1.85
C VAL A 261 -15.16 -7.53 -0.89
N ILE A 262 -14.25 -8.50 -0.98
CA ILE A 262 -13.10 -8.62 -0.07
C ILE A 262 -12.15 -7.43 -0.23
N PHE A 263 -11.68 -7.19 -1.45
CA PHE A 263 -10.77 -6.07 -1.72
C PHE A 263 -11.48 -4.72 -1.50
N GLY A 264 -12.74 -4.61 -1.90
CA GLY A 264 -13.51 -3.38 -1.70
C GLY A 264 -13.74 -3.05 -0.23
N THR A 265 -13.92 -4.05 0.63
CA THR A 265 -14.12 -3.81 2.07
C THR A 265 -12.81 -3.35 2.72
N GLY A 266 -11.69 -4.01 2.40
CA GLY A 266 -10.36 -3.51 2.80
C GLY A 266 -10.09 -2.10 2.32
N ASP A 267 -10.48 -1.80 1.08
CA ASP A 267 -10.35 -0.48 0.47
C ASP A 267 -11.15 0.61 1.19
N ARG A 268 -12.41 0.33 1.55
CA ARG A 268 -13.24 1.27 2.32
C ARG A 268 -12.64 1.52 3.71
N LEU A 269 -12.04 0.51 4.32
CA LEU A 269 -11.36 0.60 5.61
C LEU A 269 -9.97 1.27 5.52
N LYS A 270 -9.49 1.60 4.31
CA LYS A 270 -8.12 2.07 4.09
C LYS A 270 -7.07 1.07 4.63
N ALA A 271 -7.39 -0.22 4.54
CA ALA A 271 -6.56 -1.31 5.02
C ALA A 271 -5.72 -1.89 3.87
N VAL A 272 -4.48 -2.28 4.19
CA VAL A 272 -3.63 -3.01 3.24
C VAL A 272 -4.16 -4.42 3.09
N THR A 273 -4.58 -4.80 1.88
CA THR A 273 -5.11 -6.15 1.65
C THR A 273 -3.96 -7.13 1.47
N VAL A 274 -3.91 -8.16 2.30
CA VAL A 274 -2.94 -9.25 2.19
C VAL A 274 -3.58 -10.34 1.33
N THR A 275 -2.90 -10.79 0.27
CA THR A 275 -3.49 -11.72 -0.71
C THR A 275 -2.43 -12.47 -1.53
N ALA A 276 -2.79 -13.63 -2.08
CA ALA A 276 -2.08 -14.27 -3.20
C ALA A 276 -2.76 -14.04 -4.56
N ASN A 277 -3.87 -13.31 -4.62
CA ASN A 277 -4.65 -13.08 -5.84
C ASN A 277 -4.13 -11.87 -6.64
N SER A 278 -2.91 -11.96 -7.14
CA SER A 278 -2.31 -10.94 -8.00
C SER A 278 -3.12 -10.71 -9.30
N GLY A 279 -3.84 -11.73 -9.76
CA GLY A 279 -4.68 -11.65 -10.96
C GLY A 279 -5.84 -10.67 -10.82
N PHE A 280 -6.45 -10.58 -9.63
CA PHE A 280 -7.48 -9.58 -9.34
C PHE A 280 -6.89 -8.16 -9.37
N LEU A 281 -5.77 -7.94 -8.69
CA LEU A 281 -5.10 -6.63 -8.62
C LEU A 281 -4.76 -6.11 -10.01
N ARG A 282 -4.15 -6.94 -10.87
CA ARG A 282 -3.85 -6.57 -12.27
C ARG A 282 -5.10 -6.22 -13.06
N ALA A 283 -6.17 -7.01 -12.91
CA ALA A 283 -7.41 -6.77 -13.65
C ALA A 283 -8.14 -5.50 -13.16
N ALA A 284 -8.07 -5.17 -11.87
CA ALA A 284 -8.60 -3.94 -11.31
C ALA A 284 -7.80 -2.71 -11.79
N LYS A 285 -6.46 -2.80 -11.80
CA LYS A 285 -5.59 -1.72 -12.29
C LYS A 285 -5.83 -1.41 -13.77
N ALA A 286 -6.11 -2.43 -14.59
CA ALA A 286 -6.51 -2.26 -15.98
C ALA A 286 -7.86 -1.50 -16.16
N GLN A 287 -8.65 -1.38 -15.09
CA GLN A 287 -9.86 -0.56 -15.03
C GLN A 287 -9.65 0.74 -14.22
N SER A 288 -8.39 1.17 -14.07
CA SER A 288 -7.99 2.39 -13.35
C SER A 288 -8.32 2.40 -11.86
N VAL A 289 -8.45 1.22 -11.23
CA VAL A 289 -8.61 1.09 -9.78
C VAL A 289 -7.39 0.39 -9.20
N ASP A 290 -6.62 1.11 -8.41
CA ASP A 290 -5.46 0.57 -7.71
C ASP A 290 -5.79 0.31 -6.23
N PHE A 291 -5.58 -0.92 -5.80
CA PHE A 291 -5.78 -1.35 -4.42
C PHE A 291 -4.45 -1.51 -3.73
N VAL A 292 -4.36 -1.04 -2.49
CA VAL A 292 -3.16 -1.17 -1.69
C VAL A 292 -3.10 -2.60 -1.15
N ALA A 293 -2.09 -3.37 -1.58
CA ALA A 293 -1.98 -4.77 -1.23
C ALA A 293 -0.54 -5.24 -1.02
N TYR A 294 -0.38 -6.13 -0.04
CA TYR A 294 0.81 -6.95 0.12
C TYR A 294 0.53 -8.32 -0.52
N VAL A 295 1.38 -8.70 -1.48
CA VAL A 295 1.19 -9.94 -2.24
C VAL A 295 2.18 -10.99 -1.78
N HIS A 296 1.67 -12.12 -1.31
CA HIS A 296 2.47 -13.29 -1.01
C HIS A 296 2.21 -14.39 -2.04
N GLU A 297 3.08 -15.39 -2.09
CA GLU A 297 2.87 -16.54 -2.95
C GLU A 297 1.74 -17.44 -2.43
N SER A 298 1.00 -18.09 -3.34
CA SER A 298 -0.09 -18.97 -2.96
C SER A 298 0.42 -20.26 -2.31
N ARG A 299 -0.27 -20.71 -1.26
CA ARG A 299 -0.12 -22.03 -0.62
C ARG A 299 -1.50 -22.63 -0.40
N ALA A 300 -1.60 -23.95 -0.49
CA ALA A 300 -2.84 -24.69 -0.25
C ALA A 300 -2.84 -25.39 1.12
N LEU A 301 -4.02 -25.74 1.63
CA LEU A 301 -4.12 -26.72 2.70
C LEU A 301 -3.74 -28.10 2.16
N THR A 302 -2.87 -28.82 2.87
CA THR A 302 -2.26 -30.05 2.37
C THR A 302 -2.26 -31.20 3.38
N GLU A 303 -2.52 -30.95 4.67
CA GLU A 303 -2.39 -31.96 5.73
C GLU A 303 -3.20 -33.24 5.43
N ALA A 304 -4.45 -33.08 5.00
CA ALA A 304 -5.32 -34.22 4.66
C ALA A 304 -4.80 -35.06 3.47
N LYS A 305 -3.93 -34.49 2.63
CA LYS A 305 -3.34 -35.17 1.46
C LYS A 305 -2.01 -35.82 1.75
N GLU A 306 -1.39 -35.52 2.90
CA GLU A 306 -0.09 -36.09 3.29
C GLU A 306 -0.14 -37.62 3.41
N VAL A 307 -1.29 -38.19 3.79
CA VAL A 307 -1.49 -39.66 3.87
C VAL A 307 -1.20 -40.40 2.56
N ASN A 308 -1.36 -39.70 1.43
CA ASN A 308 -1.11 -40.24 0.09
C ASN A 308 0.16 -39.69 -0.55
N ALA A 309 0.91 -38.84 0.18
CA ALA A 309 2.13 -38.20 -0.28
C ALA A 309 3.36 -39.04 0.11
N THR A 310 4.47 -38.78 -0.57
CA THR A 310 5.77 -39.42 -0.28
C THR A 310 6.65 -38.41 0.46
N PRO A 311 7.12 -38.69 1.69
CA PRO A 311 8.10 -37.86 2.38
C PRO A 311 9.41 -37.75 1.57
N ILE A 312 10.09 -36.61 1.70
CA ILE A 312 11.39 -36.33 1.06
C ILE A 312 12.46 -36.22 2.13
#